data_AF-A0A7W8DKW1-F1
#
_entry.id   AF-A0A7W8DKW1-F1
#
_cell.length_a   1.000
_cell.length_b   1.000
_cell.length_c   1.000
_cell.angle_alpha   90.00
_cell.angle_beta   90.00
_cell.angle_gamma   90.00
#
_symmetry.space_group_name_H-M   'P 1'
#
loop_
_entity.id
_entity.type
_entity.pdbx_description
1 polymer ?
#
loop_
_entity_poly.entity_id
_entity_poly.type
_entity_poly.pdbx_seq_one_letter_code
_entity_poly.pdbx_strand_id
1 'polypeptide(L)'
;MPTTLTLDDDLAGLLRTAAQQKGQPVAELAFSLLRTALDKPERQRSAATPFRIHPHQGVFAPGVPLQKLNRLADELDVECFLDRQKS
;
A
#
# COMPACT_ATOMS: atom_id res chain seq x y z
N MET A 1 -29.34 25.25 5.95
CA MET A 1 -30.60 24.76 5.36
C MET A 1 -30.82 23.32 5.81
N PRO A 2 -32.04 22.90 6.15
CA PRO A 2 -32.32 21.49 6.41
C PRO A 2 -32.22 20.70 5.10
N THR A 3 -31.47 19.61 5.10
CA THR A 3 -31.29 18.72 3.94
C THR A 3 -31.54 17.27 4.35
N THR A 4 -32.24 16.53 3.50
CA THR A 4 -32.47 15.10 3.70
C THR A 4 -31.50 14.31 2.82
N LEU A 5 -30.80 13.35 3.41
CA LEU A 5 -29.84 12.49 2.73
C LEU A 5 -30.35 11.05 2.79
N THR A 6 -30.59 10.46 1.62
CA THR A 6 -30.97 9.05 1.50
C THR A 6 -29.69 8.21 1.43
N LEU A 7 -29.59 7.21 2.30
CA LEU A 7 -28.44 6.30 2.41
C LEU A 7 -28.94 4.87 2.46
N ASP A 8 -28.16 3.94 1.92
CA ASP A 8 -28.41 2.50 2.12
C ASP A 8 -28.23 2.13 3.60
N ASP A 9 -28.92 1.09 4.05
CA ASP A 9 -28.94 0.68 5.46
C ASP A 9 -27.54 0.37 6.01
N ASP A 10 -26.69 -0.25 5.20
CA ASP A 10 -25.31 -0.58 5.56
C ASP A 10 -24.51 0.70 5.82
N LEU A 11 -24.63 1.69 4.94
CA LEU A 11 -23.92 2.95 5.04
C LEU A 11 -24.45 3.79 6.22
N ALA A 12 -25.76 3.76 6.45
CA ALA A 12 -26.37 4.38 7.63
C ALA A 12 -25.86 3.73 8.94
N GLY A 13 -25.71 2.40 8.96
CA GLY A 13 -25.13 1.66 10.08
C GLY A 13 -23.67 2.03 10.36
N LEU A 14 -22.85 2.11 9.32
CA LEU A 14 -21.46 2.55 9.42
C LEU A 14 -21.35 3.99 9.95
N LEU A 15 -22.19 4.90 9.46
CA LEU A 15 -22.19 6.30 9.87
C LEU A 15 -22.56 6.44 11.36
N ARG A 16 -23.57 5.71 11.84
CA ARG A 16 -23.95 5.70 13.26
C ARG A 16 -22.84 5.14 14.15
N THR A 17 -22.19 4.06 13.71
CA THR A 17 -21.08 3.45 14.44
C THR A 17 -19.90 4.41 14.55
N ALA A 18 -19.53 5.08 13.45
CA ALA A 18 -18.48 6.08 13.44
C ALA A 18 -18.82 7.29 14.34
N ALA A 19 -20.08 7.73 14.34
CA ALA A 19 -20.57 8.80 15.19
C ALA A 19 -20.45 8.45 16.69
N GLN A 20 -20.83 7.22 17.08
CA GLN A 20 -20.68 6.72 18.44
C GLN A 20 -19.20 6.67 18.87
N GLN A 21 -18.33 6.13 18.03
CA GLN A 21 -16.90 6.04 18.32
C GLN A 21 -16.25 7.42 18.53
N LYS A 22 -16.72 8.43 17.81
CA LYS A 22 -16.21 9.81 17.91
C LYS A 22 -16.94 10.66 18.94
N GLY A 23 -18.02 10.15 19.56
CA GLY A 23 -18.87 10.92 20.47
C GLY A 23 -19.54 12.13 19.81
N GLN A 24 -19.85 12.06 18.51
CA GLN A 24 -20.42 13.16 17.74
C GLN A 24 -21.84 12.84 17.26
N PRO A 25 -22.72 13.84 17.09
CA PRO A 25 -23.99 13.66 16.42
C PRO A 25 -23.82 13.19 14.97
N VAL A 26 -24.69 12.26 14.53
CA VAL A 26 -24.64 11.68 13.17
C VAL A 26 -24.68 12.76 12.08
N ALA A 27 -25.51 13.79 12.26
CA ALA A 27 -25.64 14.88 11.30
C ALA A 27 -24.34 15.71 11.17
N GLU A 28 -23.71 16.05 12.30
CA GLU A 28 -22.45 16.81 12.30
C GLU A 28 -21.33 16.03 11.63
N LEU A 29 -21.22 14.73 11.96
CA LEU A 29 -20.27 13.83 11.32
C LEU A 29 -20.54 13.75 9.81
N ALA A 30 -21.79 13.57 9.38
CA ALA A 30 -22.16 13.49 7.96
C ALA A 30 -21.78 14.77 7.18
N PHE A 31 -22.11 15.95 7.71
CA PHE A 31 -21.75 17.21 7.05
C PHE A 31 -20.24 17.42 6.98
N SER A 32 -19.52 17.09 8.05
CA SER A 32 -18.06 17.20 8.05
C SER A 32 -17.41 16.29 7.00
N LEU A 33 -17.90 15.06 6.86
CA LEU A 33 -17.43 14.09 5.88
C LEU A 33 -17.74 14.53 4.45
N LEU A 34 -18.98 14.98 4.19
CA LEU A 34 -19.37 15.49 2.88
C LEU A 34 -18.53 16.70 2.48
N ARG A 35 -18.34 17.65 3.38
CA ARG A 35 -17.50 18.83 3.12
C ARG A 35 -16.07 18.43 2.83
N THR A 36 -15.49 17.52 3.63
CA THR A 36 -14.13 17.01 3.39
C THR A 36 -14.01 16.26 2.06
N ALA A 37 -15.04 15.50 1.69
CA ALA A 37 -15.05 14.74 0.44
C ALA A 37 -15.16 15.65 -0.79
N LEU A 38 -15.94 16.72 -0.70
CA LEU A 38 -16.17 17.68 -1.79
C LEU A 38 -15.06 18.73 -1.89
N ASP A 39 -14.45 19.14 -0.77
CA ASP A 39 -13.33 20.08 -0.74
C ASP A 39 -12.01 19.44 -1.16
N LYS A 40 -11.92 18.11 -1.13
CA LYS A 40 -10.72 17.40 -1.59
C LYS A 40 -10.70 17.49 -3.12
N PRO A 41 -9.71 18.19 -3.73
CA PRO A 41 -9.53 18.12 -5.17
C PRO A 41 -9.45 16.64 -5.51
N GLU A 42 -10.26 16.22 -6.50
CA GLU A 42 -10.37 14.84 -6.97
C GLU A 42 -8.96 14.28 -6.88
N ARG A 43 -8.72 13.43 -5.87
CA ARG A 43 -7.37 12.96 -5.56
C ARG A 43 -7.09 12.08 -6.74
N GLN A 44 -6.56 12.71 -7.79
CA GLN A 44 -6.25 12.18 -9.11
C GLN A 44 -5.68 10.84 -8.77
N ARG A 45 -6.48 9.77 -8.89
CA ARG A 45 -6.21 8.45 -8.28
C ARG A 45 -4.75 8.25 -8.54
N SER A 46 -3.90 8.45 -7.53
CA SER A 46 -2.50 8.84 -7.74
C SER A 46 -1.99 7.85 -8.73
N ALA A 47 -1.84 8.26 -10.00
CA ALA A 47 -1.87 7.33 -11.12
C ALA A 47 -0.75 6.38 -10.81
N ALA A 48 -1.11 5.19 -10.29
CA ALA A 48 -0.17 4.40 -9.51
C ALA A 48 0.98 4.20 -10.47
N THR A 49 2.15 4.76 -10.15
CA THR A 49 3.21 4.88 -11.14
C THR A 49 3.40 3.49 -11.70
N PRO A 50 3.18 3.29 -13.02
CA PRO A 50 3.06 1.94 -13.54
C PRO A 50 4.33 1.19 -13.18
N PHE A 51 4.17 0.00 -12.60
CA PHE A 51 5.31 -0.84 -12.27
C PHE A 51 6.12 -1.08 -13.54
N ARG A 52 7.38 -0.64 -13.55
CA ARG A 52 8.30 -0.80 -14.69
C ARG A 52 9.46 -1.68 -14.27
N ILE A 53 9.70 -2.75 -15.03
CA ILE A 53 10.89 -3.58 -14.91
C ILE A 53 11.99 -2.91 -15.73
N HIS A 54 13.10 -2.57 -15.07
CA HIS A 54 14.32 -2.11 -15.73
C HIS A 54 15.30 -3.30 -15.83
N PRO A 55 15.43 -3.94 -17.00
CA PRO A 55 16.36 -5.05 -17.15
C PRO A 55 17.79 -4.54 -17.01
N HIS A 56 18.56 -5.16 -16.11
CA HIS A 56 19.98 -4.89 -15.96
C HIS A 56 20.76 -5.66 -17.03
N GLN A 57 21.53 -4.94 -17.86
CA GLN A 57 22.45 -5.57 -18.80
C GLN A 57 23.74 -5.96 -18.07
N GLY A 58 23.72 -7.12 -17.41
CA GLY A 58 24.89 -7.72 -16.78
C GLY A 58 25.45 -8.85 -17.64
N VAL A 59 26.78 -8.97 -17.70
CA VAL A 59 27.46 -10.14 -18.25
C VAL A 59 28.02 -10.95 -17.08
N PHE A 60 27.97 -12.27 -17.16
CA PHE A 60 28.56 -13.13 -16.14
C PHE A 60 30.08 -13.12 -16.25
N ALA A 61 30.76 -13.20 -15.10
CA ALA A 61 32.20 -13.38 -15.05
C ALA A 61 32.60 -14.71 -15.75
N PRO A 62 33.75 -14.74 -16.44
CA PRO A 62 34.26 -15.97 -17.05
C PRO A 62 34.44 -17.06 -15.99
N GLY A 63 33.99 -18.27 -16.30
CA GLY A 63 34.04 -19.41 -15.37
C GLY A 63 32.78 -19.60 -14.53
N VAL A 64 31.76 -18.74 -14.65
CA VAL A 64 30.45 -18.95 -14.00
C VAL A 64 29.56 -19.86 -14.86
N PRO A 65 29.30 -21.12 -14.43
CA PRO A 65 28.40 -22.01 -15.14
C PRO A 65 26.94 -21.57 -14.96
N LEU A 66 26.32 -21.04 -16.03
CA LEU A 66 24.91 -20.61 -16.05
C LEU A 66 23.92 -21.71 -15.63
N GLN A 67 24.27 -22.97 -15.87
CA GLN A 67 23.46 -24.14 -15.53
C GLN A 67 23.48 -24.45 -14.01
N LYS A 68 24.35 -23.80 -13.23
CA LYS A 68 24.54 -24.06 -11.79
C LYS A 68 24.40 -22.79 -10.94
N LEU A 69 23.64 -21.79 -11.40
CA LEU A 69 23.44 -20.54 -10.67
C LEU A 69 22.83 -20.75 -9.29
N ASN A 70 21.94 -21.73 -9.12
CA ASN A 70 21.36 -22.06 -7.81
C ASN A 70 22.44 -22.48 -6.81
N ARG A 71 23.40 -23.32 -7.24
CA ARG A 71 24.51 -23.74 -6.40
C ARG A 71 25.44 -22.58 -6.04
N LEU A 72 25.68 -21.67 -6.99
CA LEU A 72 26.46 -20.46 -6.72
C LEU A 72 25.77 -19.57 -5.66
N ALA A 73 24.43 -19.46 -5.72
CA ALA A 73 23.67 -18.74 -4.70
C ALA A 73 23.81 -19.40 -3.32
N ASP A 74 23.69 -20.74 -3.25
CA ASP A 74 23.88 -21.48 -1.99
C ASP A 74 25.30 -21.29 -1.41
N GLU A 75 26.34 -21.32 -2.26
CA GLU A 75 27.74 -21.11 -1.86
C GLU A 75 27.95 -19.68 -1.30
N LEU A 76 27.41 -18.65 -1.96
CA LEU A 76 27.48 -17.25 -1.50
C LEU A 76 26.73 -17.02 -0.18
N ASP A 77 25.57 -17.65 0.02
CA ASP A 77 24.82 -17.55 1.26
C ASP A 77 25.60 -18.15 2.44
N VAL A 78 26.29 -19.27 2.22
CA VAL A 78 27.18 -19.90 3.21
C VAL A 78 28.38 -19.02 3.52
N GLU A 79 29.06 -18.47 2.51
CA GLU A 79 30.19 -17.55 2.71
C GLU A 79 29.78 -16.29 3.49
N CYS A 80 28.65 -15.67 3.12
CA CYS A 80 28.12 -14.49 3.80
C CYS A 80 27.69 -14.77 5.24
N PHE A 81 27.27 -16.00 5.54
CA PHE A 81 26.99 -16.44 6.89
C PHE A 81 28.29 -16.60 7.72
N LEU A 82 29.33 -17.21 7.14
CA LEU A 82 30.61 -17.41 7.80
C LEU A 82 31.35 -16.09 8.08
N ASP A 83 31.30 -15.13 7.17
CA ASP A 83 31.89 -13.80 7.37
C ASP A 83 31.20 -13.04 8.51
N ARG A 84 29.87 -13.18 8.65
CA ARG A 84 29.12 -12.60 9.77
C ARG A 84 29.42 -13.24 11.12
N GLN A 85 29.89 -14.49 11.17
CA GLN A 85 30.27 -15.15 12.43
C GLN A 85 31.71 -14.87 12.87
N LYS A 86 32.57 -14.39 11.97
CA LYS A 86 33.96 -14.03 12.29
C LYS A 86 34.12 -12.60 12.81
N SER A 87 33.07 -11.78 12.75
CA SER A 87 33.03 -10.41 13.26
C SER A 87 32.31 -10.31 14.59
#